data_AF-A0A1J0RBK3-F1
#
_entry.id   AF-A0A1J0RBK3-F1
#
_cell.length_a   1.000
_cell.length_b   1.000
_cell.length_c   1.000
_cell.angle_alpha   90.00
_cell.angle_beta   90.00
_cell.angle_gamma   90.00
#
_symmetry.space_group_name_H-M   'P 1'
#
loop_
_entity.id
_entity.type
_entity.pdbx_description
1 polymer ?
#
loop_
_entity_poly.entity_id
_entity_poly.type
_entity_poly.pdbx_seq_one_letter_code
_entity_poly.pdbx_strand_id
1 'polypeptide(L)'
;MVKEQEIQTTQFSRQKTSLGHGRGGALTFILIVATAQQAVFQVDAAAANLEEFRILCRLISLAHLTPPENSKNVVDDSVAAEIDVLNMSASTDGWKNSFLTTPKTPNATPPDCSKPNKPIACDPNYSQHKAAHDKLAESLKDPQKKSTYTISAAVAESAAGRRVQRQLDRLAKQARQKASGTSSEAHPVPNVNSVTHELNQALYGTQEAPAAGTYAIQWRNTNNRQTDCTAPNAGLTLLSDLGCICVKDNTQNAGVCGNGVVSGNTGWSTDAAAAKLTELAGKCSKLTANDLTPHNIRAAVTAALTKIKQKGGNDFKLVMGKQKSTSTCGASAAAGCVEYAAAVASGKLVHIEPKWATHMLAAANALEQLEEARKTAEQTRAHLEDLKERAKALHTTLLIVDDPISPQPQQAENANPVSKRQICKPQNKSTAECPSEH
;
A
#
# COMPACT_ATOMS: atom_id res chain seq x y z
N MET A 1 -41.99 17.27 35.73
CA MET A 1 -42.32 18.31 34.73
C MET A 1 -41.09 18.55 33.88
N VAL A 2 -41.31 18.55 32.57
CA VAL A 2 -40.33 18.50 31.48
C VAL A 2 -39.64 19.86 31.29
N LYS A 3 -38.32 19.83 31.03
CA LYS A 3 -37.61 20.53 29.92
C LYS A 3 -36.10 20.34 30.11
N GLU A 4 -35.31 19.72 29.24
CA GLU A 4 -35.07 19.82 27.79
C GLU A 4 -33.62 20.30 27.59
N GLN A 5 -32.97 19.71 26.59
CA GLN A 5 -31.53 19.73 26.32
C GLN A 5 -31.02 21.10 25.85
N GLU A 6 -29.74 21.38 26.10
CA GLU A 6 -28.93 22.17 25.15
C GLU A 6 -27.49 21.64 25.09
N ILE A 7 -27.12 21.20 23.89
CA ILE A 7 -25.77 20.80 23.50
C ILE A 7 -25.06 22.07 23.02
N GLN A 8 -24.03 22.52 23.73
CA GLN A 8 -23.16 23.59 23.23
C GLN A 8 -22.09 23.02 22.31
N THR A 9 -22.18 23.44 21.04
CA THR A 9 -21.12 23.33 20.03
C THR A 9 -20.12 24.45 20.27
N THR A 10 -18.89 24.12 20.68
CA THR A 10 -17.83 25.12 20.87
C THR A 10 -17.16 25.48 19.54
N GLN A 11 -17.12 26.78 19.29
CA GLN A 11 -16.65 27.45 18.08
C GLN A 11 -15.12 27.37 17.90
N PHE A 12 -14.68 27.21 16.65
CA PHE A 12 -13.32 27.54 16.23
C PHE A 12 -13.14 29.05 16.13
N SER A 13 -12.15 29.56 16.85
CA SER A 13 -11.75 30.96 16.89
C SER A 13 -11.25 31.45 15.51
N ARG A 14 -11.76 32.61 15.10
CA ARG A 14 -11.29 33.38 13.94
C ARG A 14 -9.94 34.03 14.28
N GLN A 15 -8.90 33.70 13.52
CA GLN A 15 -7.77 34.60 13.31
C GLN A 15 -7.80 35.09 11.86
N LYS A 16 -8.17 36.37 11.69
CA LYS A 16 -7.93 37.16 10.49
C LYS A 16 -6.58 37.85 10.66
N THR A 17 -5.63 37.62 9.76
CA THR A 17 -4.68 38.66 9.35
C THR A 17 -4.05 38.36 7.99
N SER A 18 -4.26 39.34 7.09
CA SER A 18 -3.40 39.79 5.99
C SER A 18 -3.15 38.90 4.77
N LEU A 19 -3.89 39.24 3.70
CA LEU A 19 -3.57 38.95 2.30
C LEU A 19 -2.31 39.72 1.84
N GLY A 20 -1.32 39.00 1.33
CA GLY A 20 -0.31 39.50 0.40
C GLY A 20 -0.54 38.87 -0.98
N HIS A 21 -0.67 39.72 -2.01
CA HIS A 21 -1.02 39.34 -3.38
C HIS A 21 0.08 38.53 -4.09
N GLY A 22 -0.29 37.40 -4.70
CA GLY A 22 0.54 36.68 -5.67
C GLY A 22 -0.29 35.65 -6.43
N ARG A 23 -0.57 35.93 -7.71
CA ARG A 23 -1.32 35.08 -8.65
C ARG A 23 -0.69 33.68 -8.77
N GLY A 24 -1.48 32.61 -8.59
CA GLY A 24 -1.09 31.26 -8.99
C GLY A 24 -2.10 30.19 -8.55
N GLY A 25 -2.72 29.52 -9.52
CA GLY A 25 -3.33 28.17 -9.44
C GLY A 25 -4.35 27.90 -8.32
N ALA A 26 -5.63 27.88 -8.66
CA ALA A 26 -6.67 27.34 -7.78
C ALA A 26 -6.46 25.82 -7.57
N LEU A 27 -5.85 25.46 -6.44
CA LEU A 27 -5.86 24.09 -5.90
C LEU A 27 -7.16 23.91 -5.11
N THR A 28 -8.13 23.23 -5.72
CA THR A 28 -9.38 22.83 -5.07
C THR A 28 -9.07 21.71 -4.06
N PHE A 29 -8.88 22.06 -2.79
CA PHE A 29 -8.88 21.08 -1.70
C PHE A 29 -10.33 20.60 -1.47
N ILE A 30 -10.66 19.42 -1.98
CA ILE A 30 -11.90 18.73 -1.62
C ILE A 30 -11.72 18.17 -0.21
N LEU A 31 -12.26 18.86 0.79
CA LEU A 31 -12.41 18.33 2.14
C LEU A 31 -13.51 17.26 2.12
N ILE A 32 -13.13 15.99 2.05
CA ILE A 32 -14.04 14.87 2.30
C ILE A 32 -14.25 14.82 3.82
N VAL A 33 -15.33 15.44 4.29
CA VAL A 33 -15.77 15.27 5.68
C VAL A 33 -16.49 13.92 5.75
N ALA A 34 -15.79 12.89 6.24
CA ALA A 34 -16.43 11.62 6.58
C ALA A 34 -17.43 11.87 7.71
N THR A 35 -18.73 11.89 7.38
CA THR A 35 -19.80 11.93 8.38
C THR A 35 -19.86 10.59 9.08
N ALA A 36 -19.25 10.49 10.26
CA ALA A 36 -19.41 9.35 11.14
C ALA A 36 -20.88 9.27 11.60
N GLN A 37 -21.67 8.38 10.99
CA GLN A 37 -22.99 8.02 11.50
C GLN A 37 -22.80 7.31 12.84
N GLN A 38 -23.09 8.00 13.93
CA GLN A 38 -23.07 7.40 15.27
C GLN A 38 -24.33 6.57 15.44
N ALA A 39 -24.21 5.25 15.41
CA ALA A 39 -25.24 4.37 15.95
C ALA A 39 -25.31 4.57 17.48
N VAL A 40 -26.31 5.32 17.95
CA VAL A 40 -26.49 5.59 19.38
C VAL A 40 -27.31 4.45 19.99
N PHE A 41 -26.66 3.53 20.70
CA PHE A 41 -27.35 2.71 21.69
C PHE A 41 -27.92 3.64 22.78
N GLN A 42 -29.21 3.49 23.11
CA GLN A 42 -29.86 4.19 24.23
C GLN A 42 -28.95 4.14 25.46
N VAL A 43 -28.65 5.29 26.04
CA VAL A 43 -27.78 5.40 27.22
C VAL A 43 -28.59 4.94 28.44
N ASP A 44 -28.47 3.67 28.77
CA ASP A 44 -28.92 3.16 30.06
C ASP A 44 -27.97 3.67 31.14
N ALA A 45 -28.49 4.34 32.16
CA ALA A 45 -27.70 4.82 33.31
C ALA A 45 -26.96 3.68 34.03
N ALA A 46 -27.36 2.41 33.82
CA ALA A 46 -26.68 1.23 34.32
C ALA A 46 -25.49 0.75 33.47
N ALA A 47 -25.30 1.27 32.25
CA ALA A 47 -24.27 0.85 31.28
C ALA A 47 -22.89 1.46 31.57
N ALA A 48 -22.34 1.13 32.74
CA ALA A 48 -21.11 1.74 33.25
C ALA A 48 -19.85 1.55 32.37
N ASN A 49 -19.84 0.54 31.49
CA ASN A 49 -18.74 0.25 30.56
C ASN A 49 -19.14 0.46 29.09
N LEU A 50 -20.18 1.25 28.80
CA LEU A 50 -20.64 1.47 27.42
C LEU A 50 -19.56 2.08 26.52
N GLU A 51 -18.71 2.95 27.08
CA GLU A 51 -17.62 3.57 26.34
C GLU A 51 -16.51 2.56 26.01
N GLU A 52 -16.06 1.80 26.99
CA GLU A 52 -15.09 0.71 26.81
C GLU A 52 -15.60 -0.33 25.80
N PHE A 53 -16.88 -0.70 25.89
CA PHE A 53 -17.54 -1.57 24.92
C PHE A 53 -17.43 -1.01 23.49
N ARG A 54 -17.78 0.25 23.27
CA ARG A 54 -17.71 0.89 21.93
C ARG A 54 -16.28 0.93 21.39
N ILE A 55 -15.30 1.23 22.25
CA ILE A 55 -13.89 1.34 21.86
C ILE A 55 -13.33 -0.03 21.47
N LEU A 56 -13.54 -1.07 22.30
CA LEU A 56 -13.10 -2.42 21.98
C LEU A 56 -13.85 -3.00 20.77
N CYS A 57 -15.15 -2.73 20.65
CA CYS A 57 -15.89 -3.13 19.47
C CYS A 57 -15.40 -2.44 18.18
N ARG A 58 -14.90 -1.20 18.24
CA ARG A 58 -14.29 -0.57 17.06
C ARG A 58 -13.06 -1.34 16.61
N LEU A 59 -12.21 -1.80 17.53
CA LEU A 59 -11.06 -2.66 17.22
C LEU A 59 -11.51 -4.01 16.63
N ILE A 60 -12.51 -4.66 17.24
CA ILE A 60 -13.05 -5.93 16.76
C ILE A 60 -13.66 -5.79 15.35
N SER A 61 -14.37 -4.68 15.10
CA SER A 61 -14.99 -4.41 13.80
C SER A 61 -13.93 -4.22 12.72
N LEU A 62 -12.83 -3.49 13.03
CA LEU A 62 -11.70 -3.36 12.11
C LEU A 62 -11.05 -4.73 11.82
N ALA A 63 -10.87 -5.56 12.85
CA ALA A 63 -10.25 -6.88 12.68
C ALA A 63 -11.11 -7.88 11.88
N HIS A 64 -12.41 -7.64 11.72
CA HIS A 64 -13.28 -8.40 10.82
C HIS A 64 -13.29 -7.89 9.37
N LEU A 65 -12.67 -6.74 9.07
CA LEU A 65 -12.59 -6.24 7.70
C LEU A 65 -11.59 -7.05 6.87
N THR A 66 -11.90 -7.19 5.59
CA THR A 66 -10.97 -7.78 4.62
C THR A 66 -9.93 -6.73 4.21
N PRO A 67 -8.63 -7.06 4.24
CA PRO A 67 -7.61 -6.15 3.72
C PRO A 67 -7.82 -5.87 2.22
N PRO A 68 -7.38 -4.69 1.74
CA PRO A 68 -7.47 -4.36 0.33
C PRO A 68 -6.65 -5.33 -0.53
N GLU A 69 -7.14 -5.59 -1.75
CA GLU A 69 -6.51 -6.50 -2.70
C GLU A 69 -5.10 -6.01 -3.11
N ASN A 70 -4.12 -6.93 -3.13
CA ASN A 70 -2.72 -6.63 -3.42
C ASN A 70 -2.29 -6.94 -4.87
N SER A 71 -3.19 -7.43 -5.72
CA SER A 71 -2.90 -7.77 -7.12
C SER A 71 -2.31 -6.59 -7.91
N LYS A 72 -2.60 -5.36 -7.49
CA LYS A 72 -2.09 -4.13 -8.11
C LYS A 72 -0.67 -3.74 -7.71
N ASN A 73 -0.10 -4.39 -6.71
CA ASN A 73 1.22 -4.10 -6.16
C ASN A 73 2.36 -4.68 -7.02
N VAL A 74 2.02 -5.55 -7.97
CA VAL A 74 2.98 -6.10 -8.92
C VAL A 74 2.89 -5.30 -10.22
N VAL A 75 4.05 -4.89 -10.73
CA VAL A 75 4.18 -4.28 -12.05
C VAL A 75 4.43 -5.40 -13.03
N ASP A 76 3.56 -5.52 -14.03
CA ASP A 76 3.71 -6.50 -15.10
C ASP A 76 4.81 -6.04 -16.07
N ASP A 77 5.78 -6.91 -16.32
CA ASP A 77 6.88 -6.69 -17.27
C ASP A 77 6.42 -6.59 -18.72
N SER A 78 5.14 -6.91 -19.01
CA SER A 78 4.57 -6.89 -20.36
C SER A 78 4.72 -5.53 -21.06
N VAL A 79 4.66 -4.42 -20.32
CA VAL A 79 4.83 -3.06 -20.84
C VAL A 79 6.28 -2.81 -21.28
N ALA A 80 7.26 -3.19 -20.43
CA ALA A 80 8.67 -3.10 -20.78
C ALA A 80 9.02 -4.00 -21.98
N ALA A 81 8.46 -5.21 -22.00
CA ALA A 81 8.63 -6.15 -23.11
C ALA A 81 8.06 -5.61 -24.43
N GLU A 82 7.00 -4.80 -24.41
CA GLU A 82 6.48 -4.15 -25.63
C GLU A 82 7.45 -3.11 -26.19
N ILE A 83 8.13 -2.34 -25.33
CA ILE A 83 9.18 -1.40 -25.73
C ILE A 83 10.37 -2.14 -26.35
N ASP A 84 10.76 -3.29 -25.79
CA ASP A 84 11.80 -4.14 -26.37
C ASP A 84 11.40 -4.68 -27.77
N VAL A 85 10.13 -5.02 -27.99
CA VAL A 85 9.61 -5.41 -29.32
C VAL A 85 9.68 -4.26 -30.31
N LEU A 86 9.30 -3.03 -29.90
CA LEU A 86 9.42 -1.83 -30.75
C LEU A 86 10.89 -1.55 -31.12
N ASN A 87 11.80 -1.65 -30.15
CA ASN A 87 13.24 -1.53 -30.39
C ASN A 87 13.74 -2.61 -31.37
N MET A 88 13.35 -3.86 -31.19
CA MET A 88 13.72 -4.97 -32.08
C MET A 88 13.16 -4.79 -33.50
N SER A 89 11.94 -4.28 -33.63
CA SER A 89 11.31 -3.98 -34.92
C SER A 89 12.10 -2.94 -35.72
N ALA A 90 12.58 -1.88 -35.05
CA ALA A 90 13.37 -0.81 -35.65
C ALA A 90 14.85 -1.17 -35.91
N SER A 91 15.32 -2.33 -35.42
CA SER A 91 16.69 -2.78 -35.64
C SER A 91 16.97 -3.17 -37.09
N THR A 92 18.25 -3.26 -37.42
CA THR A 92 18.70 -3.76 -38.72
C THR A 92 18.44 -5.26 -38.85
N ASP A 93 18.33 -5.74 -40.08
CA ASP A 93 18.11 -7.17 -40.32
C ASP A 93 19.33 -7.99 -39.89
N GLY A 94 20.56 -7.46 -40.03
CA GLY A 94 21.75 -8.09 -39.48
C GLY A 94 21.67 -8.34 -37.98
N TRP A 95 21.12 -7.37 -37.22
CA TRP A 95 20.88 -7.54 -35.80
C TRP A 95 19.78 -8.58 -35.51
N LYS A 96 18.61 -8.47 -36.15
CA LYS A 96 17.50 -9.43 -35.96
C LYS A 96 17.95 -10.86 -36.28
N ASN A 97 18.70 -11.04 -37.37
CA ASN A 97 19.20 -12.34 -37.82
C ASN A 97 20.19 -12.98 -36.84
N SER A 98 20.82 -12.19 -35.97
CA SER A 98 21.69 -12.71 -34.91
C SER A 98 20.94 -13.57 -33.87
N PHE A 99 19.60 -13.51 -33.84
CA PHE A 99 18.75 -14.29 -32.94
C PHE A 99 18.09 -15.51 -33.60
N LEU A 100 18.24 -15.69 -34.91
CA LEU A 100 17.72 -16.87 -35.64
C LEU A 100 18.54 -18.14 -35.37
N THR A 101 19.80 -17.97 -34.97
CA THR A 101 20.71 -19.08 -34.68
C THR A 101 20.46 -19.63 -33.28
N THR A 102 19.54 -20.57 -33.15
CA THR A 102 19.63 -21.58 -32.08
C THR A 102 20.33 -22.81 -32.63
N PRO A 103 21.29 -23.41 -31.91
CA PRO A 103 21.69 -24.79 -32.15
C PRO A 103 20.44 -25.66 -32.02
N LYS A 104 20.10 -26.44 -33.05
CA LYS A 104 18.95 -27.37 -33.05
C LYS A 104 19.13 -28.56 -32.08
N THR A 105 20.13 -28.54 -31.19
CA THR A 105 20.49 -29.68 -30.34
C THR A 105 20.58 -29.28 -28.87
N PRO A 106 19.96 -30.05 -27.95
CA PRO A 106 20.01 -29.81 -26.49
C PRO A 106 21.41 -29.85 -25.85
N ASN A 107 22.44 -30.26 -26.58
CA ASN A 107 23.81 -30.48 -26.09
C ASN A 107 24.84 -29.50 -26.70
N ALA A 108 24.42 -28.33 -27.18
CA ALA A 108 25.40 -27.34 -27.63
C ALA A 108 26.18 -26.78 -26.43
N THR A 109 27.51 -26.93 -26.46
CA THR A 109 28.42 -26.33 -25.49
C THR A 109 28.12 -24.83 -25.37
N PRO A 110 28.02 -24.26 -24.15
CA PRO A 110 27.81 -22.83 -23.97
C PRO A 110 28.88 -22.04 -24.76
N PRO A 111 28.51 -20.93 -25.41
CA PRO A 111 29.47 -20.12 -26.14
C PRO A 111 30.56 -19.60 -25.19
N ASP A 112 31.83 -19.67 -25.63
CA ASP A 112 32.96 -19.15 -24.87
C ASP A 112 32.96 -17.61 -24.90
N CYS A 113 32.48 -17.01 -23.81
CA CYS A 113 32.38 -15.57 -23.63
C CYS A 113 33.70 -14.90 -23.18
N SER A 114 34.80 -15.64 -23.14
CA SER A 114 36.13 -15.17 -22.74
C SER A 114 36.93 -14.60 -23.91
N LYS A 115 36.49 -14.85 -25.16
CA LYS A 115 37.17 -14.39 -26.38
C LYS A 115 36.92 -12.90 -26.68
N PRO A 116 37.82 -12.22 -27.43
CA PRO A 116 37.66 -10.81 -27.79
C PRO A 116 36.40 -10.54 -28.64
N ASN A 117 36.12 -11.43 -29.61
CA ASN A 117 34.89 -11.38 -30.41
C ASN A 117 33.86 -12.32 -29.79
N LYS A 118 33.08 -11.79 -28.86
CA LYS A 118 32.04 -12.55 -28.15
C LYS A 118 30.82 -12.75 -29.05
N PRO A 119 30.26 -13.96 -29.12
CA PRO A 119 28.95 -14.18 -29.74
C PRO A 119 27.86 -13.32 -29.07
N ILE A 120 26.79 -12.99 -29.80
CA ILE A 120 25.64 -12.26 -29.24
C ILE A 120 24.99 -12.97 -28.04
N ALA A 121 25.10 -14.30 -28.00
CA ALA A 121 24.67 -15.14 -26.88
C ALA A 121 25.38 -14.82 -25.55
N CYS A 122 26.49 -14.08 -25.59
CA CYS A 122 27.21 -13.57 -24.42
C CYS A 122 26.77 -12.17 -23.98
N ASP A 123 25.79 -11.54 -24.66
CA ASP A 123 25.22 -10.27 -24.21
C ASP A 123 24.45 -10.50 -22.89
N PRO A 124 24.67 -9.68 -21.84
CA PRO A 124 23.94 -9.81 -20.57
C PRO A 124 22.42 -9.75 -20.69
N ASN A 125 21.90 -9.17 -21.79
CA ASN A 125 20.49 -9.05 -22.10
C ASN A 125 20.04 -9.98 -23.24
N TYR A 126 20.85 -10.99 -23.60
CA TYR A 126 20.55 -11.88 -24.73
C TYR A 126 19.16 -12.52 -24.62
N SER A 127 18.78 -13.02 -23.43
CA SER A 127 17.47 -13.65 -23.22
C SER A 127 16.31 -12.69 -23.46
N GLN A 128 16.42 -11.44 -22.99
CA GLN A 128 15.41 -10.40 -23.25
C GLN A 128 15.36 -10.04 -24.74
N HIS A 129 16.51 -9.84 -25.38
CA HIS A 129 16.56 -9.53 -26.81
C HIS A 129 15.98 -10.68 -27.65
N LYS A 130 16.26 -11.94 -27.30
CA LYS A 130 15.69 -13.12 -27.95
C LYS A 130 14.17 -13.19 -27.75
N ALA A 131 13.68 -12.95 -26.54
CA ALA A 131 12.25 -12.92 -26.25
C ALA A 131 11.53 -11.83 -27.06
N ALA A 132 12.13 -10.64 -27.18
CA ALA A 132 11.60 -9.55 -28.00
C ALA A 132 11.58 -9.90 -29.49
N HIS A 133 12.64 -10.56 -30.00
CA HIS A 133 12.68 -11.07 -31.36
C HIS A 133 11.57 -12.09 -31.63
N ASP A 134 11.38 -13.07 -30.74
CA ASP A 134 10.37 -14.10 -30.90
C ASP A 134 8.95 -13.53 -30.81
N LYS A 135 8.72 -12.59 -29.88
CA LYS A 135 7.46 -11.87 -29.74
C LYS A 135 7.17 -10.97 -30.95
N LEU A 136 8.20 -10.36 -31.55
CA LEU A 136 8.08 -9.64 -32.82
C LEU A 136 7.66 -10.58 -33.94
N ALA A 137 8.35 -11.72 -34.10
CA ALA A 137 8.03 -12.72 -35.13
C ALA A 137 6.59 -13.23 -35.02
N GLU A 138 6.10 -13.45 -33.79
CA GLU A 138 4.69 -13.78 -33.53
C GLU A 138 3.76 -12.62 -33.86
N SER A 139 4.09 -11.40 -33.43
CA SER A 139 3.27 -10.21 -33.69
C SER A 139 3.12 -9.91 -35.18
N LEU A 140 4.12 -10.25 -36.01
CA LEU A 140 4.06 -10.07 -37.45
C LEU A 140 3.12 -11.08 -38.17
N LYS A 141 2.67 -12.14 -37.49
CA LYS A 141 1.65 -13.07 -38.02
C LYS A 141 0.24 -12.50 -37.94
N ASP A 142 0.01 -11.59 -37.00
CA ASP A 142 -1.26 -10.87 -36.84
C ASP A 142 -1.31 -9.68 -37.81
N PRO A 143 -2.28 -9.61 -38.74
CA PRO A 143 -2.39 -8.52 -39.71
C PRO A 143 -2.47 -7.11 -39.10
N GLN A 144 -3.13 -6.96 -37.94
CA GLN A 144 -3.27 -5.64 -37.28
C GLN A 144 -1.96 -5.19 -36.63
N LYS A 145 -1.22 -6.13 -36.04
CA LYS A 145 0.09 -5.83 -35.44
C LYS A 145 1.18 -5.68 -36.50
N LYS A 146 1.05 -6.39 -37.63
CA LYS A 146 2.00 -6.30 -38.74
C LYS A 146 2.15 -4.87 -39.28
N SER A 147 1.06 -4.14 -39.46
CA SER A 147 1.12 -2.72 -39.88
C SER A 147 1.80 -1.82 -38.84
N THR A 148 1.77 -2.20 -37.57
CA THR A 148 2.37 -1.45 -36.47
C THR A 148 3.87 -1.74 -36.34
N TYR A 149 4.32 -2.98 -36.57
CA TYR A 149 5.72 -3.38 -36.33
C TYR A 149 6.58 -3.57 -37.58
N THR A 150 6.04 -3.44 -38.79
CA THR A 150 6.84 -3.65 -40.01
C THR A 150 7.62 -2.39 -40.35
N ILE A 151 8.94 -2.41 -40.11
CA ILE A 151 9.88 -1.40 -40.63
C ILE A 151 10.66 -2.03 -41.78
N SER A 152 10.75 -1.33 -42.92
CA SER A 152 11.50 -1.82 -44.08
C SER A 152 13.00 -1.81 -43.80
N ALA A 153 13.75 -2.73 -44.45
CA ALA A 153 15.20 -2.78 -44.32
C ALA A 153 15.87 -1.45 -44.72
N ALA A 154 15.37 -0.79 -45.78
CA ALA A 154 15.86 0.50 -46.23
C ALA A 154 15.70 1.60 -45.16
N VAL A 155 14.55 1.64 -44.47
CA VAL A 155 14.32 2.60 -43.39
C VAL A 155 15.19 2.27 -42.18
N ALA A 156 15.25 1.00 -41.76
CA ALA A 156 16.08 0.58 -40.63
C ALA A 156 17.58 0.88 -40.83
N GLU A 157 18.09 0.70 -42.06
CA GLU A 157 19.47 0.99 -42.44
C GLU A 157 19.74 2.47 -42.76
N SER A 158 18.72 3.32 -42.79
CA SER A 158 18.89 4.75 -42.99
C SER A 158 19.52 5.43 -41.75
N ALA A 159 20.05 6.64 -41.94
CA ALA A 159 20.54 7.42 -40.81
C ALA A 159 19.42 7.78 -39.81
N ALA A 160 18.20 8.01 -40.30
CA ALA A 160 17.02 8.28 -39.46
C ALA A 160 16.62 7.03 -38.66
N GLY A 161 16.52 5.88 -39.33
CA GLY A 161 16.25 4.58 -38.69
C GLY A 161 17.23 4.25 -37.57
N ARG A 162 18.53 4.36 -37.83
CA ARG A 162 19.56 4.15 -36.81
C ARG A 162 19.48 5.14 -35.65
N ARG A 163 19.04 6.39 -35.86
CA ARG A 163 18.84 7.37 -34.78
C ARG A 163 17.65 7.01 -33.90
N VAL A 164 16.53 6.64 -34.50
CA VAL A 164 15.32 6.21 -33.79
C VAL A 164 15.59 4.91 -33.03
N GLN A 165 16.25 3.93 -33.64
CA GLN A 165 16.62 2.68 -32.96
C GLN A 165 17.46 2.94 -31.70
N ARG A 166 18.45 3.85 -31.74
CA ARG A 166 19.22 4.24 -30.54
C ARG A 166 18.38 4.96 -29.49
N GLN A 167 17.33 5.68 -29.87
CA GLN A 167 16.40 6.27 -28.92
C GLN A 167 15.51 5.19 -28.29
N LEU A 168 15.00 4.25 -29.09
CA LEU A 168 14.22 3.10 -28.61
C LEU A 168 15.05 2.21 -27.67
N ASP A 169 16.31 1.93 -27.99
CA ASP A 169 17.21 1.19 -27.11
C ASP A 169 17.42 1.89 -25.75
N ARG A 170 17.50 3.22 -25.74
CA ARG A 170 17.58 3.99 -24.48
C ARG A 170 16.29 3.87 -23.67
N LEU A 171 15.13 4.00 -24.31
CA LEU A 171 13.83 3.83 -23.63
C LEU A 171 13.66 2.40 -23.11
N ALA A 172 14.05 1.41 -23.90
CA ALA A 172 14.03 0.00 -23.50
C ALA A 172 14.92 -0.26 -22.28
N LYS A 173 16.13 0.30 -22.23
CA LYS A 173 17.02 0.22 -21.06
C LYS A 173 16.40 0.87 -19.82
N GLN A 174 15.80 2.05 -19.98
CA GLN A 174 15.11 2.74 -18.88
C GLN A 174 13.92 1.94 -18.36
N ALA A 175 13.10 1.39 -19.26
CA ALA A 175 11.95 0.57 -18.91
C ALA A 175 12.37 -0.70 -18.16
N ARG A 176 13.41 -1.40 -18.64
CA ARG A 176 13.98 -2.58 -17.97
C ARG A 176 14.46 -2.27 -16.56
N GLN A 177 15.26 -1.20 -16.39
CA GLN A 177 15.73 -0.78 -15.08
C GLN A 177 14.57 -0.47 -14.12
N LYS A 178 13.53 0.16 -14.64
CA LYS A 178 12.36 0.54 -13.85
C LYS A 178 11.50 -0.65 -13.45
N ALA A 179 11.32 -1.63 -14.34
CA ALA A 179 10.59 -2.88 -14.07
C ALA A 179 11.36 -3.80 -13.11
N SER A 180 12.68 -3.95 -13.29
CA SER A 180 13.53 -4.78 -12.43
C SER A 180 13.62 -4.29 -10.98
N GLY A 181 13.44 -2.98 -10.75
CA GLY A 181 13.40 -2.39 -9.41
C GLY A 181 12.11 -2.69 -8.63
N THR A 182 11.12 -3.35 -9.25
CA THR A 182 9.81 -3.66 -8.66
C THR A 182 9.49 -5.15 -8.64
N SER A 183 10.43 -6.03 -9.02
CA SER A 183 10.22 -7.47 -8.91
C SER A 183 10.07 -7.86 -7.44
N SER A 184 9.20 -8.85 -7.16
CA SER A 184 8.85 -9.31 -5.81
C SER A 184 10.04 -9.78 -4.97
N GLU A 185 11.19 -10.03 -5.59
CA GLU A 185 12.43 -10.43 -4.91
C GLU A 185 13.18 -9.25 -4.28
N ALA A 186 13.06 -8.04 -4.83
CA ALA A 186 13.76 -6.84 -4.34
C ALA A 186 13.01 -6.13 -3.20
N HIS A 187 11.69 -6.30 -3.14
CA HIS A 187 10.84 -5.76 -2.08
C HIS A 187 9.84 -6.82 -1.64
N PRO A 188 10.05 -7.50 -0.50
CA PRO A 188 9.04 -8.38 0.07
C PRO A 188 7.85 -7.51 0.49
N VAL A 189 6.86 -7.38 -0.40
CA VAL A 189 5.57 -6.81 -0.05
C VAL A 189 5.00 -7.70 1.05
N PRO A 190 4.55 -7.15 2.20
CA PRO A 190 3.87 -7.95 3.19
C PRO A 190 2.71 -8.68 2.54
N ASN A 191 2.68 -9.99 2.71
CA ASN A 191 1.57 -10.78 2.24
C ASN A 191 0.29 -10.26 2.94
N VAL A 192 -0.79 -10.03 2.19
CA VAL A 192 -2.11 -9.72 2.77
C VAL A 192 -2.52 -10.74 3.83
N ASN A 193 -2.08 -11.99 3.67
CA ASN A 193 -2.26 -13.03 4.67
C ASN A 193 -1.64 -12.69 6.02
N SER A 194 -0.56 -11.91 6.06
CA SER A 194 0.04 -11.40 7.31
C SER A 194 -0.88 -10.39 8.00
N VAL A 195 -1.48 -9.45 7.26
CA VAL A 195 -2.46 -8.50 7.84
C VAL A 195 -3.64 -9.26 8.45
N THR A 196 -4.25 -10.15 7.66
CA THR A 196 -5.38 -10.98 8.13
C THR A 196 -4.99 -11.85 9.32
N HIS A 197 -3.80 -12.43 9.31
CA HIS A 197 -3.29 -13.26 10.40
C HIS A 197 -3.16 -12.46 11.70
N GLU A 198 -2.51 -11.30 11.66
CA GLU A 198 -2.33 -10.43 12.82
C GLU A 198 -3.67 -9.93 13.38
N LEU A 199 -4.62 -9.53 12.51
CA LEU A 199 -5.97 -9.13 12.95
C LEU A 199 -6.70 -10.28 13.65
N ASN A 200 -6.57 -11.51 13.13
CA ASN A 200 -7.16 -12.68 13.77
C ASN A 200 -6.45 -13.04 15.09
N GLN A 201 -5.13 -12.92 15.17
CA GLN A 201 -4.40 -13.12 16.43
C GLN A 201 -4.79 -12.08 17.49
N ALA A 202 -5.12 -10.85 17.10
CA ALA A 202 -5.67 -9.87 18.04
C ALA A 202 -7.06 -10.27 18.57
N LEU A 203 -7.93 -10.79 17.71
CA LEU A 203 -9.29 -11.21 18.07
C LEU A 203 -9.33 -12.47 18.93
N TYR A 204 -8.57 -13.48 18.50
CA TYR A 204 -8.66 -14.86 18.97
C TYR A 204 -7.43 -15.29 19.75
N GLY A 205 -6.38 -14.47 19.81
CA GLY A 205 -5.12 -14.77 20.50
C GLY A 205 -4.07 -15.41 19.61
N THR A 206 -2.82 -15.27 20.05
CA THR A 206 -1.62 -15.76 19.35
C THR A 206 -1.69 -17.26 19.10
N GLN A 207 -1.69 -17.63 17.82
CA GLN A 207 -1.68 -19.01 17.35
C GLN A 207 -1.22 -19.05 15.90
N GLU A 208 -0.76 -20.21 15.44
CA GLU A 208 -0.46 -20.43 14.03
C GLU A 208 -1.69 -20.24 13.14
N ALA A 209 -1.47 -19.81 11.90
CA ALA A 209 -2.55 -19.70 10.93
C ALA A 209 -3.16 -21.10 10.68
N PRO A 210 -4.49 -21.28 10.80
CA PRO A 210 -5.10 -22.57 10.56
C PRO A 210 -4.99 -22.95 9.07
N ALA A 211 -4.66 -24.20 8.78
CA ALA A 211 -4.57 -24.71 7.41
C ALA A 211 -5.92 -24.71 6.67
N ALA A 212 -7.02 -24.90 7.41
CA ALA A 212 -8.39 -24.71 6.98
C ALA A 212 -9.27 -24.40 8.20
N GLY A 213 -10.26 -23.51 8.05
CA GLY A 213 -11.22 -23.16 9.11
C GLY A 213 -10.96 -21.81 9.79
N THR A 214 -11.59 -21.62 10.96
CA THR A 214 -11.57 -20.37 11.73
C THR A 214 -10.54 -20.42 12.86
N TYR A 215 -10.00 -19.27 13.25
CA TYR A 215 -9.16 -19.16 14.44
C TYR A 215 -9.95 -19.56 15.69
N ALA A 216 -9.32 -20.32 16.59
CA ALA A 216 -9.91 -20.68 17.87
C ALA A 216 -9.58 -19.61 18.92
N ILE A 217 -10.52 -19.29 19.81
CA ILE A 217 -10.24 -18.36 20.92
C ILE A 217 -9.22 -19.03 21.87
N GLN A 218 -8.02 -18.45 21.96
CA GLN A 218 -6.91 -18.82 22.84
C GLN A 218 -7.10 -18.18 24.24
N TRP A 219 -8.29 -18.37 24.79
CA TRP A 219 -8.66 -17.99 26.14
C TRP A 219 -9.84 -18.87 26.57
N ARG A 220 -9.79 -19.34 27.81
CA ARG A 220 -10.87 -20.12 28.41
C ARG A 220 -11.19 -19.53 29.77
N ASN A 221 -12.48 -19.44 30.07
CA ASN A 221 -12.92 -19.04 31.38
C ASN A 221 -13.00 -20.27 32.29
N THR A 222 -12.57 -20.09 33.54
CA THR A 222 -12.80 -21.02 34.64
C THR A 222 -14.14 -20.70 35.31
N ASN A 223 -14.32 -21.14 36.54
CA ASN A 223 -15.41 -20.70 37.41
C ASN A 223 -15.07 -19.43 38.22
N ASN A 224 -13.91 -18.80 37.98
CA ASN A 224 -13.46 -17.63 38.72
C ASN A 224 -13.14 -16.46 37.79
N ARG A 225 -14.10 -15.55 37.65
CA ARG A 225 -13.95 -14.32 36.88
C ARG A 225 -12.73 -13.49 37.27
N GLN A 226 -12.42 -13.42 38.57
CA GLN A 226 -11.26 -12.64 39.00
C GLN A 226 -9.99 -13.21 38.39
N THR A 227 -9.80 -14.54 38.45
CA THR A 227 -8.64 -15.22 37.86
C THR A 227 -8.59 -15.10 36.33
N ASP A 228 -9.75 -15.14 35.67
CA ASP A 228 -9.83 -15.13 34.21
C ASP A 228 -9.65 -13.72 33.61
N CYS A 229 -9.97 -12.68 34.38
CA CYS A 229 -9.95 -11.27 33.97
C CYS A 229 -8.78 -10.47 34.57
N THR A 230 -7.81 -11.15 35.17
CA THR A 230 -6.54 -10.57 35.63
C THR A 230 -5.37 -11.16 34.86
N ALA A 231 -4.23 -10.49 34.88
CA ALA A 231 -2.97 -11.06 34.39
C ALA A 231 -2.71 -12.44 35.02
N PRO A 232 -2.16 -13.42 34.27
CA PRO A 232 -1.66 -13.30 32.89
C PRO A 232 -2.73 -13.47 31.79
N ASN A 233 -4.01 -13.63 32.14
CA ASN A 233 -5.10 -13.87 31.19
C ASN A 233 -5.67 -12.59 30.57
N ALA A 234 -5.49 -11.46 31.25
CA ALA A 234 -5.80 -10.13 30.74
C ALA A 234 -4.95 -9.77 29.51
N GLY A 235 -5.58 -9.19 28.49
CA GLY A 235 -4.88 -8.70 27.31
C GLY A 235 -4.45 -9.76 26.31
N LEU A 236 -4.82 -11.03 26.50
CA LEU A 236 -4.52 -12.09 25.55
C LEU A 236 -5.26 -11.91 24.22
N THR A 237 -6.54 -11.54 24.28
CA THR A 237 -7.40 -11.39 23.09
C THR A 237 -8.37 -10.23 23.27
N LEU A 238 -8.80 -9.57 22.19
CA LEU A 238 -9.85 -8.55 22.25
C LEU A 238 -11.19 -9.12 22.76
N LEU A 239 -11.52 -10.34 22.34
CA LEU A 239 -12.79 -10.97 22.72
C LEU A 239 -12.84 -11.30 24.22
N SER A 240 -11.77 -11.85 24.78
CA SER A 240 -11.69 -12.13 26.23
C SER A 240 -11.79 -10.86 27.06
N ASP A 241 -11.08 -9.80 26.67
CA ASP A 241 -11.11 -8.52 27.38
C ASP A 241 -12.52 -7.89 27.32
N LEU A 242 -13.16 -7.91 26.14
CA LEU A 242 -14.55 -7.47 26.00
C LEU A 242 -15.51 -8.32 26.85
N GLY A 243 -15.27 -9.63 26.89
CA GLY A 243 -16.01 -10.57 27.74
C GLY A 243 -15.92 -10.20 29.22
N CYS A 244 -14.71 -9.96 29.72
CA CYS A 244 -14.44 -9.53 31.08
C CYS A 244 -15.12 -8.20 31.46
N ILE A 245 -15.32 -7.31 30.49
CA ILE A 245 -15.97 -6.01 30.69
C ILE A 245 -17.50 -6.12 30.63
N CYS A 246 -18.05 -7.03 29.81
CA CYS A 246 -19.47 -7.03 29.45
C CYS A 246 -20.28 -8.26 29.85
N VAL A 247 -19.67 -9.44 29.95
CA VAL A 247 -20.39 -10.68 30.30
C VAL A 247 -20.83 -10.64 31.74
N LYS A 248 -22.09 -11.04 31.96
CA LYS A 248 -22.69 -11.09 33.28
C LYS A 248 -22.28 -12.35 34.02
N ASP A 249 -21.94 -12.19 35.29
CA ASP A 249 -21.92 -13.31 36.22
C ASP A 249 -23.30 -13.54 36.87
N ASN A 250 -23.52 -14.68 37.52
CA ASN A 250 -24.77 -15.07 38.18
C ASN A 250 -25.25 -14.05 39.24
N THR A 251 -24.33 -13.28 39.82
CA THR A 251 -24.60 -12.24 40.81
C THR A 251 -24.94 -10.86 40.20
N GLN A 252 -24.96 -10.74 38.87
CA GLN A 252 -25.15 -9.47 38.16
C GLN A 252 -26.53 -9.36 37.52
N ASN A 253 -27.29 -8.35 37.95
CA ASN A 253 -28.69 -8.16 37.54
C ASN A 253 -28.85 -7.11 36.41
N ALA A 254 -27.83 -6.28 36.17
CA ALA A 254 -27.85 -5.19 35.19
C ALA A 254 -26.76 -5.36 34.12
N GLY A 255 -27.03 -4.91 32.89
CA GLY A 255 -26.06 -4.95 31.78
C GLY A 255 -24.96 -3.93 31.94
N VAL A 256 -23.73 -4.36 32.26
CA VAL A 256 -22.59 -3.47 32.50
C VAL A 256 -22.21 -2.66 31.25
N CYS A 257 -22.34 -3.27 30.06
CA CYS A 257 -22.13 -2.59 28.77
C CYS A 257 -23.45 -2.08 28.14
N GLY A 258 -24.57 -2.18 28.85
CA GLY A 258 -25.91 -1.85 28.38
C GLY A 258 -26.83 -3.06 28.24
N ASN A 259 -28.14 -2.80 28.26
CA ASN A 259 -29.16 -3.83 28.10
C ASN A 259 -29.15 -4.39 26.66
N GLY A 260 -29.27 -5.71 26.53
CA GLY A 260 -29.33 -6.40 25.23
C GLY A 260 -27.97 -6.56 24.51
N VAL A 261 -26.86 -6.11 25.12
CA VAL A 261 -25.50 -6.34 24.59
C VAL A 261 -25.09 -7.80 24.73
N VAL A 262 -25.39 -8.43 25.88
CA VAL A 262 -25.20 -9.86 26.13
C VAL A 262 -26.48 -10.45 26.71
N SER A 263 -26.94 -11.56 26.16
CA SER A 263 -28.15 -12.26 26.59
C SER A 263 -27.93 -13.06 27.89
N GLY A 264 -28.97 -13.16 28.73
CA GLY A 264 -29.04 -14.07 29.88
C GLY A 264 -28.02 -13.86 31.01
N ASN A 265 -28.11 -14.71 32.03
CA ASN A 265 -27.14 -14.87 33.11
C ASN A 265 -26.72 -16.35 33.11
N THR A 266 -25.63 -16.70 32.43
CA THR A 266 -25.17 -18.11 32.39
C THR A 266 -24.36 -18.51 33.63
N GLY A 267 -24.07 -17.56 34.52
CA GLY A 267 -23.04 -17.76 35.54
C GLY A 267 -21.65 -17.81 34.90
N TRP A 268 -20.66 -17.28 35.61
CA TRP A 268 -19.26 -17.41 35.19
C TRP A 268 -18.76 -18.80 35.57
N SER A 269 -19.16 -19.82 34.80
CA SER A 269 -18.76 -21.23 34.98
C SER A 269 -17.85 -21.68 33.84
N THR A 270 -16.99 -22.67 34.08
CA THR A 270 -16.00 -23.16 33.11
C THR A 270 -16.57 -23.31 31.69
N ASP A 271 -15.88 -22.72 30.73
CA ASP A 271 -16.21 -22.70 29.29
C ASP A 271 -17.58 -22.09 28.89
N ALA A 272 -18.35 -21.55 29.84
CA ALA A 272 -19.66 -20.97 29.54
C ALA A 272 -19.59 -19.63 28.79
N ALA A 273 -18.44 -18.95 28.79
CA ALA A 273 -18.32 -17.64 28.16
C ALA A 273 -18.19 -17.70 26.63
N ALA A 274 -17.81 -18.84 26.04
CA ALA A 274 -17.53 -18.95 24.60
C ALA A 274 -18.68 -18.45 23.72
N ALA A 275 -19.91 -18.93 23.99
CA ALA A 275 -21.11 -18.48 23.25
C ALA A 275 -21.39 -16.97 23.43
N LYS A 276 -21.04 -16.42 24.60
CA LYS A 276 -21.21 -14.98 24.90
C LYS A 276 -20.16 -14.12 24.21
N LEU A 277 -18.93 -14.63 24.06
CA LEU A 277 -17.90 -13.97 23.27
C LEU A 277 -18.30 -13.92 21.79
N THR A 278 -18.87 -14.99 21.25
CA THR A 278 -19.43 -14.99 19.88
C THR A 278 -20.59 -14.00 19.73
N GLU A 279 -21.50 -13.93 20.72
CA GLU A 279 -22.58 -12.94 20.74
C GLU A 279 -22.02 -11.51 20.70
N LEU A 280 -21.03 -11.22 21.56
CA LEU A 280 -20.35 -9.93 21.62
C LEU A 280 -19.67 -9.56 20.30
N ALA A 281 -18.91 -10.49 19.71
CA ALA A 281 -18.31 -10.31 18.40
C ALA A 281 -19.36 -9.91 17.34
N GLY A 282 -20.49 -10.61 17.34
CA GLY A 282 -21.63 -10.33 16.44
C GLY A 282 -22.30 -8.98 16.70
N LYS A 283 -22.27 -8.45 17.93
CA LYS A 283 -22.72 -7.07 18.22
C LYS A 283 -21.73 -6.05 17.66
N CYS A 284 -20.43 -6.31 17.80
CA CYS A 284 -19.42 -5.40 17.30
C CYS A 284 -19.49 -5.28 15.78
N SER A 285 -19.68 -6.38 15.04
CA SER A 285 -19.80 -6.37 13.57
C SER A 285 -20.98 -5.54 13.02
N LYS A 286 -21.93 -5.12 13.87
CA LYS A 286 -23.04 -4.24 13.47
C LYS A 286 -22.70 -2.76 13.59
N LEU A 287 -21.59 -2.41 14.23
CA LEU A 287 -21.11 -1.03 14.25
C LEU A 287 -20.51 -0.69 12.89
N THR A 288 -20.81 0.50 12.37
CA THR A 288 -20.18 1.00 11.16
C THR A 288 -18.68 1.07 11.38
N ALA A 289 -17.95 0.16 10.76
CA ALA A 289 -16.50 0.16 10.78
C ALA A 289 -16.00 1.34 9.94
N ASN A 290 -14.93 1.99 10.38
CA ASN A 290 -14.17 2.86 9.49
C ASN A 290 -13.36 1.98 8.54
N ASP A 291 -12.89 2.55 7.43
CA ASP A 291 -12.02 1.85 6.50
C ASP A 291 -10.81 1.24 7.22
N LEU A 292 -10.41 0.04 6.80
CA LEU A 292 -9.22 -0.61 7.31
C LEU A 292 -7.99 0.14 6.78
N THR A 293 -7.42 1.01 7.62
CA THR A 293 -6.21 1.79 7.33
C THR A 293 -5.24 1.73 8.52
N PRO A 294 -3.93 1.91 8.30
CA PRO A 294 -2.95 1.94 9.40
C PRO A 294 -3.31 2.99 10.45
N HIS A 295 -3.73 4.17 9.99
CA HIS A 295 -4.15 5.26 10.86
C HIS A 295 -5.34 4.87 11.75
N ASN A 296 -6.40 4.28 11.17
CA ASN A 296 -7.60 3.91 11.91
C ASN A 296 -7.33 2.81 12.94
N ILE A 297 -6.47 1.84 12.63
CA ILE A 297 -6.04 0.81 13.57
C ILE A 297 -5.26 1.44 14.73
N ARG A 298 -4.22 2.22 14.45
CA ARG A 298 -3.40 2.88 15.49
C ARG A 298 -4.24 3.78 16.39
N ALA A 299 -5.12 4.59 15.81
CA ALA A 299 -6.02 5.47 16.56
C ALA A 299 -6.98 4.68 17.48
N ALA A 300 -7.51 3.55 16.99
CA ALA A 300 -8.36 2.68 17.80
C ALA A 300 -7.58 1.99 18.94
N VAL A 301 -6.34 1.55 18.70
CA VAL A 301 -5.46 0.99 19.73
C VAL A 301 -5.16 2.04 20.79
N THR A 302 -4.76 3.25 20.39
CA THR A 302 -4.53 4.37 21.33
C THR A 302 -5.79 4.66 22.16
N ALA A 303 -6.96 4.74 21.52
CA ALA A 303 -8.21 4.96 22.24
C ALA A 303 -8.47 3.88 23.30
N ALA A 304 -8.22 2.60 22.99
CA ALA A 304 -8.35 1.51 23.95
C ALA A 304 -7.34 1.59 25.10
N LEU A 305 -6.05 1.82 24.78
CA LEU A 305 -5.01 1.91 25.80
C LEU A 305 -5.24 3.09 26.77
N THR A 306 -5.80 4.21 26.31
CA THR A 306 -6.15 5.34 27.21
C THR A 306 -7.28 5.03 28.20
N LYS A 307 -8.04 3.95 27.98
CA LYS A 307 -9.03 3.45 28.95
C LYS A 307 -8.44 2.54 30.01
N ILE A 308 -7.20 2.09 29.84
CA ILE A 308 -6.45 1.43 30.89
C ILE A 308 -6.00 2.51 31.86
N LYS A 309 -6.63 2.55 33.03
CA LYS A 309 -6.38 3.55 34.06
C LYS A 309 -5.72 2.92 35.27
N GLN A 310 -4.86 3.68 35.91
CA GLN A 310 -4.41 3.36 37.26
C GLN A 310 -5.59 3.48 38.23
N LYS A 311 -5.82 2.43 39.01
CA LYS A 311 -6.80 2.41 40.09
C LYS A 311 -6.09 2.30 41.43
N GLY A 312 -6.54 3.12 42.39
CA GLY A 312 -5.91 3.28 43.71
C GLY A 312 -6.12 2.09 44.66
N GLY A 313 -5.19 1.94 45.59
CA GLY A 313 -5.06 0.89 46.61
C GLY A 313 -3.61 0.88 47.13
N ASN A 314 -3.28 0.00 48.08
CA ASN A 314 -1.88 -0.20 48.52
C ASN A 314 -0.98 -0.74 47.38
N ASP A 315 -1.62 -1.33 46.37
CA ASP A 315 -1.04 -1.91 45.17
C ASP A 315 -1.56 -1.17 43.94
N PHE A 316 -0.68 -0.55 43.15
CA PHE A 316 -1.11 0.15 41.95
C PHE A 316 -1.49 -0.84 40.86
N LYS A 317 -2.77 -0.87 40.48
CA LYS A 317 -3.29 -1.78 39.45
C LYS A 317 -3.69 -1.00 38.21
N LEU A 318 -3.51 -1.63 37.04
CA LEU A 318 -3.83 -1.04 35.75
C LEU A 318 -5.04 -1.76 35.15
N VAL A 319 -6.14 -1.03 35.03
CA VAL A 319 -7.48 -1.61 34.86
C VAL A 319 -8.24 -0.89 33.76
N MET A 320 -8.90 -1.65 32.89
CA MET A 320 -9.93 -1.14 31.98
C MET A 320 -11.32 -1.54 32.49
N GLY A 321 -12.27 -0.60 32.50
CA GLY A 321 -13.64 -0.82 32.97
C GLY A 321 -13.86 -0.52 34.46
N LYS A 322 -15.09 -0.77 34.92
CA LYS A 322 -15.55 -0.45 36.28
C LYS A 322 -15.30 -1.56 37.29
N GLN A 323 -14.69 -1.18 38.42
CA GLN A 323 -14.60 -1.96 39.66
C GLN A 323 -15.67 -1.50 40.67
N LYS A 324 -16.15 -2.38 41.57
CA LYS A 324 -17.21 -2.04 42.53
C LYS A 324 -16.72 -1.51 43.88
N SER A 325 -15.58 -1.97 44.42
CA SER A 325 -15.04 -1.46 45.70
C SER A 325 -13.74 -2.14 46.17
N THR A 326 -13.52 -3.41 45.83
CA THR A 326 -12.40 -4.24 46.34
C THR A 326 -11.11 -4.12 45.54
N SER A 327 -11.01 -3.15 44.61
CA SER A 327 -9.89 -3.05 43.65
C SER A 327 -9.60 -4.36 42.89
N THR A 328 -10.61 -5.21 42.68
CA THR A 328 -10.52 -6.47 41.91
C THR A 328 -11.53 -6.50 40.76
N CYS A 329 -11.22 -7.28 39.72
CA CYS A 329 -12.12 -7.57 38.60
C CYS A 329 -12.97 -8.83 38.80
N GLY A 330 -13.31 -9.12 40.06
CA GLY A 330 -14.20 -10.23 40.41
C GLY A 330 -15.68 -9.95 40.17
N ALA A 331 -16.48 -10.99 40.40
CA ALA A 331 -17.93 -10.96 40.35
C ALA A 331 -18.52 -9.86 41.25
N SER A 332 -19.23 -8.89 40.65
CA SER A 332 -19.84 -7.81 41.42
C SER A 332 -20.97 -7.11 40.66
N ALA A 333 -22.08 -6.79 41.33
CA ALA A 333 -23.22 -6.17 40.64
C ALA A 333 -22.85 -4.85 39.94
N ALA A 334 -23.21 -4.73 38.65
CA ALA A 334 -22.99 -3.56 37.80
C ALA A 334 -21.51 -3.12 37.64
N ALA A 335 -20.58 -4.08 37.66
CA ALA A 335 -19.16 -3.86 37.45
C ALA A 335 -18.55 -4.99 36.59
N GLY A 336 -17.47 -4.67 35.88
CA GLY A 336 -16.79 -5.55 34.95
C GLY A 336 -15.51 -4.87 34.50
N CYS A 337 -14.39 -5.57 34.53
CA CYS A 337 -13.11 -4.99 34.19
C CYS A 337 -12.08 -6.04 33.84
N VAL A 338 -10.95 -5.56 33.32
CA VAL A 338 -9.74 -6.34 33.03
C VAL A 338 -8.58 -5.71 33.79
N GLU A 339 -7.79 -6.51 34.51
CA GLU A 339 -6.60 -6.07 35.25
C GLU A 339 -5.32 -6.58 34.56
N TYR A 340 -4.59 -5.69 33.88
CA TYR A 340 -3.49 -6.03 32.96
C TYR A 340 -2.14 -6.24 33.63
N ALA A 341 -1.94 -5.67 34.82
CA ALA A 341 -0.69 -5.76 35.55
C ALA A 341 -0.97 -5.86 37.05
N ALA A 342 -0.14 -6.65 37.74
CA ALA A 342 -0.11 -6.69 39.20
C ALA A 342 0.40 -5.35 39.78
N ALA A 343 0.30 -5.22 41.10
CA ALA A 343 0.80 -4.12 41.91
C ALA A 343 2.13 -3.53 41.38
N VAL A 344 2.10 -2.31 40.88
CA VAL A 344 3.31 -1.58 40.50
C VAL A 344 3.75 -0.74 41.68
N ALA A 345 5.05 -0.61 41.96
CA ALA A 345 5.53 0.37 42.94
C ALA A 345 5.28 1.83 42.46
N SER A 346 4.96 2.72 43.39
CA SER A 346 4.80 4.16 43.11
C SER A 346 6.03 4.73 42.38
N GLY A 347 5.81 5.63 41.42
CA GLY A 347 6.88 6.34 40.72
C GLY A 347 7.61 5.57 39.62
N LYS A 348 7.20 4.33 39.30
CA LYS A 348 7.74 3.58 38.16
C LYS A 348 6.89 3.76 36.91
N LEU A 349 7.54 4.01 35.78
CA LEU A 349 6.90 3.94 34.47
C LEU A 349 6.56 2.48 34.16
N VAL A 350 5.31 2.20 33.82
CA VAL A 350 4.88 0.86 33.42
C VAL A 350 4.41 0.94 31.99
N HIS A 351 5.06 0.15 31.15
CA HIS A 351 4.57 -0.11 29.81
C HIS A 351 3.63 -1.32 29.88
N ILE A 352 2.35 -1.11 29.55
CA ILE A 352 1.45 -2.22 29.27
C ILE A 352 1.27 -2.29 27.78
N GLU A 353 1.55 -3.46 27.24
CA GLU A 353 1.23 -3.82 25.88
C GLU A 353 0.42 -5.12 25.92
N PRO A 354 -0.93 -5.04 25.88
CA PRO A 354 -1.75 -6.23 25.73
C PRO A 354 -1.35 -6.94 24.44
N LYS A 355 -1.32 -8.29 24.42
CA LYS A 355 -0.94 -9.05 23.22
C LYS A 355 -1.81 -8.70 22.02
N TRP A 356 -3.11 -8.49 22.25
CA TRP A 356 -3.99 -8.06 21.18
C TRP A 356 -3.60 -6.69 20.59
N ALA A 357 -3.03 -5.79 21.40
CA ALA A 357 -2.60 -4.48 20.92
C ALA A 357 -1.35 -4.62 20.04
N THR A 358 -0.39 -5.45 20.45
CA THR A 358 0.80 -5.78 19.65
C THR A 358 0.41 -6.31 18.27
N HIS A 359 -0.52 -7.28 18.22
CA HIS A 359 -1.02 -7.83 16.96
C HIS A 359 -1.76 -6.79 16.10
N MET A 360 -2.60 -5.93 16.68
CA MET A 360 -3.24 -4.84 15.92
C MET A 360 -2.20 -3.87 15.35
N LEU A 361 -1.15 -3.53 16.10
CA LEU A 361 -0.08 -2.65 15.62
C LEU A 361 0.79 -3.32 14.54
N ALA A 362 1.04 -4.62 14.63
CA ALA A 362 1.69 -5.40 13.59
C ALA A 362 0.86 -5.41 12.29
N ALA A 363 -0.46 -5.60 12.39
CA ALA A 363 -1.36 -5.48 11.25
C ALA A 363 -1.31 -4.09 10.61
N ALA A 364 -1.27 -3.01 11.43
CA ALA A 364 -1.13 -1.64 10.92
C ALA A 364 0.19 -1.43 10.17
N ASN A 365 1.31 -1.93 10.70
CA ASN A 365 2.62 -1.84 10.03
C ASN A 365 2.63 -2.59 8.69
N ALA A 366 2.07 -3.80 8.65
CA ALA A 366 1.98 -4.60 7.43
C ALA A 366 1.08 -3.92 6.38
N LEU A 367 -0.03 -3.30 6.81
CA LEU A 367 -0.92 -2.57 5.93
C LEU A 367 -0.27 -1.28 5.37
N GLU A 368 0.52 -0.56 6.17
CA GLU A 368 1.24 0.64 5.74
C GLU A 368 2.27 0.32 4.65
N GLN A 369 3.00 -0.78 4.82
CA GLN A 369 3.92 -1.29 3.81
C GLN A 369 3.18 -1.74 2.53
N LEU A 370 1.98 -2.32 2.66
CA LEU A 370 1.15 -2.69 1.51
C LEU A 370 0.68 -1.46 0.71
N GLU A 371 0.27 -0.40 1.41
CA GLU A 371 -0.16 0.86 0.81
C GLU A 371 0.99 1.56 0.05
N GLU A 372 2.19 1.59 0.64
CA GLU A 372 3.37 2.17 -0.01
C GLU A 372 3.84 1.35 -1.23
N ALA A 373 3.79 0.02 -1.13
CA ALA A 373 4.06 -0.87 -2.27
C ALA A 373 3.07 -0.61 -3.43
N ARG A 374 1.78 -0.46 -3.12
CA ARG A 374 0.76 -0.13 -4.12
C ARG A 374 1.06 1.19 -4.82
N LYS A 375 1.37 2.23 -4.05
CA LYS A 375 1.69 3.57 -4.59
C LYS A 375 2.93 3.53 -5.48
N THR A 376 3.96 2.81 -5.05
CA THR A 376 5.19 2.62 -5.84
C THR A 376 4.91 1.87 -7.14
N ALA A 377 4.07 0.82 -7.10
CA ALA A 377 3.67 0.07 -8.28
C ALA A 377 2.84 0.91 -9.26
N GLU A 378 1.90 1.72 -8.75
CA GLU A 378 1.09 2.66 -9.55
C GLU A 378 1.97 3.69 -10.27
N GLN A 379 2.90 4.33 -9.54
CA GLN A 379 3.83 5.28 -10.13
C GLN A 379 4.76 4.63 -11.16
N THR A 380 5.22 3.41 -10.89
CA THR A 380 6.08 2.67 -11.81
C THR A 380 5.33 2.28 -13.07
N ARG A 381 4.09 1.79 -12.97
CA ARG A 381 3.23 1.49 -14.12
C ARG A 381 2.97 2.73 -14.97
N ALA A 382 2.64 3.86 -14.33
CA ALA A 382 2.44 5.12 -15.04
C ALA A 382 3.69 5.57 -15.81
N HIS A 383 4.88 5.42 -15.22
CA HIS A 383 6.14 5.73 -15.89
C HIS A 383 6.44 4.76 -17.04
N LEU A 384 6.20 3.46 -16.89
CA LEU A 384 6.38 2.49 -17.96
C LEU A 384 5.44 2.76 -19.15
N GLU A 385 4.19 3.16 -18.89
CA GLU A 385 3.25 3.56 -19.94
C GLU A 385 3.70 4.84 -20.66
N ASP A 386 4.22 5.85 -19.96
CA ASP A 386 4.81 7.04 -20.59
C ASP A 386 6.01 6.68 -21.50
N LEU A 387 6.90 5.80 -21.02
CA LEU A 387 8.02 5.31 -21.84
C LEU A 387 7.54 4.55 -23.08
N LYS A 388 6.48 3.75 -22.94
CA LYS A 388 5.85 3.02 -24.04
C LYS A 388 5.23 3.95 -25.07
N GLU A 389 4.49 4.97 -24.65
CA GLU A 389 3.91 5.94 -25.58
C GLU A 389 4.98 6.76 -26.31
N ARG A 390 6.08 7.13 -25.62
CA ARG A 390 7.25 7.74 -26.28
C ARG A 390 7.90 6.79 -27.30
N ALA A 391 8.04 5.51 -26.95
CA ALA A 391 8.59 4.51 -27.85
C ALA A 391 7.70 4.30 -29.09
N LYS A 392 6.38 4.24 -28.91
CA LYS A 392 5.41 4.15 -30.03
C LYS A 392 5.47 5.37 -30.92
N ALA A 393 5.53 6.58 -30.35
CA ALA A 393 5.62 7.82 -31.12
C ALA A 393 6.89 7.82 -31.99
N LEU A 394 8.04 7.47 -31.41
CA LEU A 394 9.30 7.33 -32.14
C LEU A 394 9.23 6.27 -33.23
N HIS A 395 8.68 5.09 -32.92
CA HIS A 395 8.53 4.00 -33.87
C HIS A 395 7.62 4.41 -35.05
N THR A 396 6.53 5.12 -34.77
CA THR A 396 5.59 5.62 -35.78
C THR A 396 6.26 6.57 -36.78
N THR A 397 7.28 7.34 -36.37
CA THR A 397 8.03 8.20 -37.31
C THR A 397 8.76 7.39 -38.39
N LEU A 398 9.07 6.12 -38.15
CA LEU A 398 9.67 5.22 -39.15
C LEU A 398 8.64 4.63 -40.12
N LEU A 399 7.35 4.71 -39.78
CA LEU A 399 6.27 4.26 -40.65
C LEU A 399 5.82 5.37 -41.62
N ILE A 400 6.12 6.62 -41.31
CA ILE A 400 5.90 7.74 -42.22
C ILE A 400 7.00 7.65 -43.28
N VAL A 401 6.63 7.14 -44.45
CA VAL A 401 7.48 7.15 -45.63
C VAL A 401 7.79 8.63 -45.92
N ASP A 402 9.06 9.02 -45.84
CA ASP A 402 9.49 10.28 -46.42
C ASP A 402 8.97 10.29 -47.86
N ASP A 403 8.08 11.24 -48.18
CA ASP A 403 7.82 11.59 -49.58
C ASP A 403 9.19 11.69 -50.26
N PRO A 404 9.36 11.09 -51.46
CA PRO A 404 10.64 11.16 -52.14
C PRO A 404 11.03 12.63 -52.17
N ILE A 405 12.23 12.93 -51.64
CA ILE A 405 12.88 14.22 -51.83
C ILE A 405 12.83 14.43 -53.34
N SER A 406 11.85 15.20 -53.80
CA SER A 406 11.74 15.57 -55.19
C SER A 406 13.05 16.31 -55.47
N PRO A 407 13.86 15.87 -56.44
CA PRO A 407 14.98 16.67 -56.86
C PRO A 407 14.36 17.94 -57.44
N GLN A 408 14.34 18.99 -56.61
CA GLN A 408 13.92 20.30 -57.04
C GLN A 408 14.85 20.68 -58.19
N PRO A 409 14.33 21.00 -59.38
CA PRO A 409 15.17 21.22 -60.55
C PRO A 409 16.17 22.33 -60.24
N GLN A 410 17.44 22.06 -60.54
CA GLN A 410 18.48 23.07 -60.58
C GLN A 410 18.03 24.21 -61.49
N GLN A 411 17.69 25.34 -60.92
CA GLN A 411 17.82 26.63 -61.59
C GLN A 411 19.09 27.28 -61.07
N ALA A 412 20.18 27.09 -61.81
CA ALA A 412 21.32 27.98 -61.78
C ALA A 412 20.93 29.26 -62.51
N GLU A 413 20.83 30.36 -61.76
CA GLU A 413 21.48 31.66 -61.98
C GLU A 413 20.63 32.78 -61.37
N ASN A 414 21.07 33.28 -60.22
CA ASN A 414 21.59 34.64 -60.14
C ASN A 414 22.36 34.82 -58.83
N ALA A 415 23.49 35.51 -58.94
CA ALA A 415 24.50 35.65 -57.90
C ALA A 415 24.01 36.42 -56.65
N ASN A 416 24.24 35.79 -55.49
CA ASN A 416 24.72 36.28 -54.19
C ASN A 416 24.63 37.80 -53.82
N PRO A 417 24.46 38.15 -52.51
CA PRO A 417 25.48 37.77 -51.53
C PRO A 417 24.99 37.33 -50.14
N VAL A 418 25.60 36.23 -49.69
CA VAL A 418 26.23 36.01 -48.37
C VAL A 418 25.99 37.12 -47.34
N SER A 419 25.15 36.82 -46.34
CA SER A 419 25.08 37.61 -45.10
C SER A 419 26.37 37.42 -44.28
N LYS A 420 27.16 38.49 -44.24
CA LYS A 420 28.41 38.64 -43.51
C LYS A 420 28.21 38.45 -42.00
N ARG A 421 28.83 37.41 -41.42
CA ARG A 421 29.38 37.39 -40.05
C ARG A 421 30.26 36.15 -39.82
N GLN A 422 31.33 36.07 -40.59
CA GLN A 422 32.55 35.31 -40.26
C GLN A 422 33.74 35.93 -41.01
N ILE A 423 34.15 37.13 -40.61
CA ILE A 423 35.44 37.69 -41.02
C ILE A 423 36.07 38.30 -39.78
N CYS A 424 36.74 37.47 -38.98
CA CYS A 424 38.08 37.68 -38.42
C CYS A 424 38.42 36.28 -37.81
N LYS A 425 39.27 35.47 -38.47
CA LYS A 425 39.83 34.21 -37.91
C LYS A 425 41.24 34.47 -37.35
N PRO A 426 41.74 33.66 -36.41
CA PRO A 426 42.66 34.11 -35.35
C PRO A 426 44.11 34.18 -35.82
N GLN A 427 44.57 35.33 -36.30
CA GLN A 427 46.01 35.58 -36.47
C GLN A 427 46.48 37.04 -36.50
N ASN A 428 45.62 38.04 -36.26
CA ASN A 428 46.04 39.46 -36.31
C ASN A 428 46.17 40.04 -34.89
N LYS A 429 47.35 40.59 -34.58
CA LYS A 429 47.78 41.03 -33.23
C LYS A 429 47.43 42.49 -32.87
N SER A 430 46.60 43.20 -33.64
CA SER A 430 46.08 44.50 -33.20
C SER A 430 44.73 44.86 -33.83
N THR A 431 43.97 45.71 -33.15
CA THR A 431 42.58 46.11 -33.42
C THR A 431 42.38 47.04 -34.63
N ALA A 432 43.43 47.36 -35.40
CA ALA A 432 43.36 48.33 -36.49
C ALA A 432 43.02 47.73 -37.88
N GLU A 433 42.83 46.40 -38.02
CA GLU A 433 42.74 45.74 -39.33
C GLU A 433 41.40 45.04 -39.66
N CYS A 434 40.32 45.20 -38.89
CA CYS A 434 38.98 44.77 -39.34
C CYS A 434 38.16 46.04 -39.76
N PRO A 435 37.81 46.21 -41.06
CA PRO A 435 37.15 47.43 -41.57
C PRO A 435 35.75 47.63 -40.99
N SER A 436 35.46 48.84 -40.52
CA SER A 436 34.14 49.30 -40.09
C SER A 436 33.34 49.78 -41.29
N GLU A 437 32.55 48.91 -41.90
CA GLU A 437 31.16 49.17 -42.30
C GLU A 437 30.63 48.04 -43.19
N HIS A 438 29.50 47.53 -42.73
CA HIS A 438 28.56 46.51 -43.23
C HIS A 438 28.98 45.61 -44.38
#